data_AF-A0A2T2WCE2-F1
#
_entry.id   AF-A0A2T2WCE2-F1
#
_cell.length_a   1.000
_cell.length_b   1.000
_cell.length_c   1.000
_cell.angle_alpha   90.00
_cell.angle_beta   90.00
_cell.angle_gamma   90.00
#
_symmetry.space_group_name_H-M   'P 1'
#
loop_
_entity.id
_entity.type
_entity.pdbx_description
1 polymer ?
#
loop_
_entity_poly.entity_id
_entity_poly.type
_entity_poly.pdbx_seq_one_letter_code
_entity_poly.pdbx_strand_id
1 'polypeptide(L)'
;MKIGLIVPPDTPVTGGNFVSAERLQRGLNHLGLNAHVERFHPHLGDYDVYHAWNAVQVGQRLLHQGIDPEKIVVTWTGTDLWGDWAKDPGPIRHTLSSLHHQVVFTPNARKRLLADAPA
;
A
#
# COMPACT_ATOMS: atom_id res chain seq x y z
N MET A 1 8.88 -16.08 7.51
CA MET A 1 8.10 -14.86 7.26
C MET A 1 7.97 -14.67 5.76
N LYS A 2 6.74 -14.68 5.25
CA LYS A 2 6.37 -14.50 3.85
C LYS A 2 5.69 -13.14 3.68
N ILE A 3 6.24 -12.30 2.82
CA ILE A 3 5.83 -10.91 2.65
C ILE A 3 5.26 -10.74 1.24
N GLY A 4 4.01 -10.27 1.14
CA GLY A 4 3.37 -9.90 -0.11
C GLY A 4 3.52 -8.42 -0.36
N LEU A 5 4.30 -8.03 -1.36
CA LEU A 5 4.43 -6.65 -1.83
C LEU A 5 3.38 -6.40 -2.92
N ILE A 6 2.22 -5.92 -2.50
CA ILE A 6 1.02 -5.88 -3.33
C ILE A 6 0.89 -4.51 -4.01
N VAL A 7 0.92 -4.52 -5.34
CA VAL A 7 0.75 -3.31 -6.17
C VAL A 7 -0.65 -3.25 -6.78
N PRO A 8 -1.16 -2.08 -7.20
CA PRO A 8 -2.44 -2.00 -7.88
C PRO A 8 -2.53 -2.89 -9.13
N PRO A 9 -3.74 -3.37 -9.48
CA PRO A 9 -3.93 -4.37 -10.54
C PRO A 9 -3.40 -3.89 -11.90
N ASP A 10 -3.59 -2.62 -12.22
CA ASP A 10 -3.23 -2.04 -13.52
C ASP A 10 -1.82 -1.44 -13.55
N THR A 11 -1.00 -1.68 -12.52
CA THR A 11 0.35 -1.12 -12.45
C THR A 11 1.24 -1.75 -13.53
N PRO A 12 1.78 -0.97 -14.49
CA PRO A 12 2.72 -1.49 -15.48
C PRO A 12 4.03 -1.89 -14.80
N VAL A 13 4.79 -2.81 -15.39
CA VAL A 13 6.09 -3.26 -14.86
C VAL A 13 7.11 -2.12 -14.76
N THR A 14 6.96 -1.09 -15.58
CA THR A 14 7.75 0.15 -15.57
C THR A 14 7.22 1.21 -14.60
N GLY A 15 6.07 0.97 -13.97
CA GLY A 15 5.42 1.91 -13.06
C GLY A 15 6.16 2.03 -11.73
N GLY A 16 6.13 3.22 -11.14
CA GLY A 16 6.88 3.53 -9.90
C GLY A 16 6.59 2.57 -8.74
N ASN A 17 5.34 2.14 -8.56
CA ASN A 17 4.96 1.21 -7.51
C ASN A 17 5.55 -0.20 -7.76
N PHE A 18 5.51 -0.68 -9.01
CA PHE A 18 6.08 -1.98 -9.37
C PHE A 18 7.59 -2.00 -9.19
N VAL A 19 8.29 -0.99 -9.74
CA VAL A 19 9.75 -0.88 -9.62
C VAL A 19 10.18 -0.74 -8.15
N SER A 20 9.43 0.01 -7.34
CA SER A 20 9.75 0.18 -5.91
C SER A 20 9.52 -1.11 -5.13
N ALA A 21 8.43 -1.84 -5.40
CA ALA A 21 8.15 -3.14 -4.81
C ALA A 21 9.24 -4.16 -5.17
N GLU A 22 9.69 -4.23 -6.43
CA GLU A 22 10.79 -5.12 -6.84
C GLU A 22 12.11 -4.79 -6.15
N ARG A 23 12.43 -3.50 -5.99
CA ARG A 23 13.64 -3.08 -5.27
C ARG A 23 13.59 -3.51 -3.80
N LEU A 24 12.45 -3.32 -3.14
CA LEU A 24 12.25 -3.77 -1.77
C LEU A 24 12.31 -5.30 -1.68
N GLN A 25 11.70 -6.01 -2.62
CA GLN A 25 11.75 -7.47 -2.71
C GLN A 25 13.19 -7.98 -2.70
N ARG A 26 14.05 -7.42 -3.57
CA ARG A 26 15.46 -7.79 -3.65
C ARG A 26 16.20 -7.53 -2.33
N GLY A 27 15.93 -6.40 -1.69
CA GLY A 27 16.50 -6.08 -0.38
C GLY A 27 16.08 -7.05 0.71
N LEU A 28 14.78 -7.34 0.82
CA LEU A 28 14.24 -8.29 1.81
C LEU A 28 14.76 -9.71 1.57
N ASN A 29 14.79 -10.16 0.32
CA ASN A 29 15.31 -11.47 -0.05
C ASN A 29 16.81 -11.59 0.26
N HIS A 30 17.58 -10.53 0.04
CA HIS A 30 19.01 -10.50 0.42
C HIS A 30 19.22 -10.63 1.94
N LEU A 31 18.26 -10.19 2.75
CA LEU A 31 18.24 -10.36 4.20
C LEU A 31 17.68 -11.73 4.65
N GLY A 32 17.38 -12.64 3.71
CA GLY A 32 16.83 -13.96 4.01
C GLY A 32 15.34 -13.99 4.31
N LEU A 33 14.61 -12.89 4.06
CA LEU A 33 13.14 -12.85 4.16
C LEU A 33 12.52 -13.30 2.83
N ASN A 34 11.35 -13.95 2.87
CA ASN A 34 10.70 -14.41 1.65
C ASN A 34 9.69 -13.37 1.14
N ALA A 35 10.09 -12.51 0.21
CA ALA A 35 9.24 -11.46 -0.37
C ALA A 35 8.82 -11.76 -1.81
N HIS A 36 7.54 -11.51 -2.11
CA HIS A 36 6.94 -11.67 -3.43
C HIS A 36 6.25 -10.39 -3.88
N VAL A 37 6.46 -9.97 -5.12
CA VAL A 37 5.69 -8.88 -5.73
C VAL A 37 4.50 -9.49 -6.46
N GLU A 38 3.30 -8.97 -6.19
CA GLU A 38 2.06 -9.45 -6.80
C GLU A 38 1.15 -8.26 -7.12
N ARG A 39 0.41 -8.34 -8.23
CA ARG A 39 -0.66 -7.38 -8.54
C ARG A 39 -1.90 -7.76 -7.74
N PHE A 40 -2.58 -6.77 -7.20
CA PHE A 40 -3.80 -7.03 -6.43
C PHE A 40 -4.83 -7.80 -7.27
N HIS A 41 -5.36 -8.89 -6.70
CA HIS A 41 -6.51 -9.62 -7.21
C HIS A 41 -7.32 -10.24 -6.06
N PRO A 42 -8.55 -10.74 -6.29
CA PRO A 42 -9.45 -11.21 -5.22
C PRO A 42 -8.95 -12.41 -4.38
N HIS A 43 -7.89 -13.08 -4.82
CA HIS A 43 -7.42 -14.36 -4.27
C HIS A 43 -5.91 -14.32 -4.03
N LEU A 44 -5.44 -13.30 -3.33
CA LEU A 44 -4.02 -13.16 -2.99
C LEU A 44 -3.50 -14.41 -2.27
N GLY A 45 -2.20 -14.67 -2.41
CA GLY A 45 -1.55 -15.70 -1.61
C GLY A 45 -1.68 -15.42 -0.11
N ASP A 46 -1.51 -16.46 0.71
CA ASP A 46 -1.40 -16.27 2.16
C ASP A 46 -0.02 -15.68 2.50
N TYR A 47 0.00 -14.54 3.20
CA TYR A 47 1.18 -13.80 3.59
C TYR A 47 1.13 -13.46 5.08
N ASP A 48 2.30 -13.46 5.73
CA ASP A 48 2.44 -13.01 7.12
C ASP A 48 2.32 -11.48 7.20
N VAL A 49 2.76 -10.78 6.16
CA VAL A 49 2.69 -9.32 6.01
C VAL A 49 2.25 -8.96 4.59
N TYR A 50 1.25 -8.09 4.47
CA TYR A 50 0.78 -7.50 3.24
C TYR A 50 1.23 -6.05 3.16
N HIS A 51 2.19 -5.76 2.28
CA HIS A 51 2.65 -4.40 2.00
C HIS A 51 1.92 -3.83 0.80
N ALA A 52 0.92 -2.99 1.06
CA ALA A 52 0.11 -2.31 0.06
C ALA A 52 0.82 -1.07 -0.51
N TRP A 53 1.24 -1.14 -1.78
CA TRP A 53 1.84 -0.05 -2.55
C TRP A 53 0.80 0.85 -3.24
N ASN A 54 -0.25 1.21 -2.51
CA ASN A 54 -1.21 2.29 -2.78
C ASN A 54 -2.27 2.18 -1.68
N ALA A 55 -2.52 3.26 -0.95
CA ALA A 55 -3.39 3.18 0.21
C ALA A 55 -4.88 2.90 -0.13
N VAL A 56 -5.34 3.35 -1.28
CA VAL A 56 -6.74 3.28 -1.72
C VAL A 56 -6.99 2.01 -2.53
N GLN A 57 -6.29 1.85 -3.65
CA GLN A 57 -6.48 0.74 -4.59
C GLN A 57 -6.04 -0.61 -4.04
N VAL A 58 -5.20 -0.65 -2.99
CA VAL A 58 -4.75 -1.88 -2.35
C VAL A 58 -5.11 -1.90 -0.88
N GLY A 59 -4.67 -0.92 -0.08
CA GLY A 59 -4.85 -0.91 1.38
C GLY A 59 -6.31 -1.08 1.83
N GLN A 60 -7.23 -0.24 1.32
CA GLN A 60 -8.66 -0.38 1.63
C GLN A 60 -9.24 -1.71 1.16
N ARG A 61 -8.80 -2.23 0.01
CA ARG A 61 -9.33 -3.48 -0.54
C ARG A 61 -8.89 -4.69 0.29
N LEU A 62 -7.67 -4.69 0.82
CA LEU A 62 -7.20 -5.72 1.76
C LEU A 62 -8.07 -5.74 3.04
N LEU A 63 -8.41 -4.56 3.57
CA LEU A 63 -9.31 -4.46 4.72
C LEU A 63 -10.72 -4.99 4.39
N HIS A 64 -11.26 -4.65 3.22
CA HIS A 64 -12.56 -5.18 2.77
C HIS A 64 -12.55 -6.70 2.54
N GLN A 65 -11.38 -7.29 2.28
CA GLN A 65 -11.18 -8.74 2.21
C GLN A 65 -11.05 -9.41 3.59
N GLY A 66 -11.08 -8.63 4.67
CA GLY A 66 -10.95 -9.14 6.04
C GLY A 66 -9.52 -9.50 6.42
N ILE A 67 -8.51 -8.98 5.72
CA ILE A 67 -7.12 -9.13 6.14
C ILE A 67 -6.93 -8.36 7.45
N ASP A 68 -6.30 -9.03 8.41
CA ASP A 68 -5.98 -8.48 9.72
C ASP A 68 -5.18 -7.16 9.57
N PRO A 69 -5.67 -6.02 10.11
CA PRO A 69 -4.98 -4.74 10.06
C PRO A 69 -3.53 -4.77 10.57
N GLU A 70 -3.21 -5.63 11.54
CA GLU A 70 -1.84 -5.77 12.07
C GLU A 70 -0.86 -6.36 11.05
N LYS A 71 -1.38 -7.10 10.06
CA LYS A 71 -0.58 -7.66 8.97
C LYS A 71 -0.38 -6.70 7.82
N ILE A 72 -1.04 -5.53 7.82
CA ILE A 72 -1.04 -4.62 6.68
C ILE A 72 -0.08 -3.47 6.92
N VAL A 73 0.90 -3.32 6.02
CA VAL A 73 1.72 -2.11 5.88
C VAL A 73 1.22 -1.35 4.67
N VAL A 74 0.79 -0.11 4.84
CA VAL A 74 0.34 0.73 3.72
C VAL A 74 1.39 1.76 3.35
N THR A 75 1.65 1.94 2.06
CA THR A 75 2.49 3.01 1.54
C THR A 75 1.66 4.01 0.77
N TRP A 76 1.73 5.26 1.23
CA TRP A 76 1.12 6.41 0.59
C TRP A 76 2.06 6.95 -0.47
N THR A 77 1.67 6.78 -1.72
CA THR A 77 2.39 7.33 -2.87
C THR A 77 1.78 8.67 -3.31
N GLY A 78 2.54 9.46 -4.09
CA GLY A 78 2.03 10.73 -4.61
C GLY A 78 0.81 10.56 -5.54
N THR A 79 0.68 9.40 -6.18
CA THR A 79 -0.41 9.06 -7.10
C THR A 79 -1.73 8.80 -6.37
N ASP A 80 -1.66 8.14 -5.22
CA ASP A 80 -2.82 7.84 -4.34
C ASP A 80 -3.57 9.12 -3.96
N LEU A 81 -2.83 10.21 -3.79
CA LEU A 81 -3.34 11.50 -3.34
C LEU A 81 -3.71 12.46 -4.48
N TRP A 82 -3.40 12.10 -5.72
CA TRP A 82 -3.75 12.89 -6.91
C TRP A 82 -4.97 12.32 -7.63
N GLY A 83 -5.00 11.01 -7.84
CA GLY A 83 -6.03 10.36 -8.66
C GLY A 83 -7.14 9.75 -7.83
N ASP A 84 -6.79 9.05 -6.75
CA ASP A 84 -7.75 8.21 -6.04
C ASP A 84 -8.46 8.99 -4.92
N TRP A 85 -7.71 9.74 -4.11
CA TRP A 85 -8.27 10.65 -3.09
C TRP A 85 -9.15 11.75 -3.70
N ALA A 86 -8.76 12.32 -4.83
CA ALA A 86 -9.53 13.40 -5.45
C ALA A 86 -10.88 12.94 -6.01
N LYS A 87 -11.03 11.64 -6.32
CA LYS A 87 -12.27 11.05 -6.84
C LYS A 87 -13.26 10.68 -5.73
N ASP A 88 -12.75 10.35 -4.55
CA ASP A 88 -13.55 10.11 -3.35
C ASP A 88 -12.78 10.60 -2.11
N PRO A 89 -12.95 11.88 -1.72
CA PRO A 89 -12.33 12.43 -0.52
C PRO A 89 -13.04 11.97 0.77
N GLY A 90 -14.14 11.20 0.66
CA GLY A 90 -14.70 10.41 1.75
C GLY A 90 -13.72 9.33 2.23
N PRO A 91 -14.18 8.33 3.01
CA PRO A 91 -13.60 7.77 4.24
C PRO A 91 -12.22 7.10 4.14
N ILE A 92 -11.30 7.45 3.24
CA ILE A 92 -9.93 6.92 3.17
C ILE A 92 -9.28 6.95 4.55
N ARG A 93 -9.44 8.06 5.27
CA ARG A 93 -8.91 8.23 6.63
C ARG A 93 -9.60 7.36 7.67
N HIS A 94 -10.92 7.15 7.54
CA HIS A 94 -11.68 6.28 8.43
C HIS A 94 -11.38 4.80 8.15
N THR A 95 -11.37 4.39 6.88
CA THR A 95 -11.05 3.02 6.46
C THR A 95 -9.63 2.64 6.85
N LEU A 96 -8.66 3.54 6.72
CA LEU A 96 -7.27 3.27 7.07
C LEU A 96 -6.93 3.61 8.52
N SER A 97 -7.90 4.07 9.33
CA SER A 97 -7.67 4.41 10.75
C SER A 97 -7.32 3.19 11.60
N SER A 98 -7.76 2.00 11.18
CA SER A 98 -7.40 0.72 11.79
C SER A 98 -6.01 0.24 11.41
N LEU A 99 -5.34 0.86 10.43
CA LEU A 99 -3.99 0.47 10.03
C LEU A 99 -2.93 1.12 10.91
N HIS A 100 -2.20 0.28 11.64
CA HIS A 100 -1.14 0.70 12.55
C HIS A 100 0.17 1.04 11.82
N HIS A 101 0.40 0.49 10.63
CA HIS A 101 1.65 0.65 9.88
C HIS A 101 1.46 1.44 8.59
N GLN A 102 1.80 2.73 8.63
CA GLN A 102 1.64 3.64 7.50
C GLN A 102 2.96 4.34 7.13
N VAL A 103 3.38 4.18 5.88
CA VAL A 103 4.59 4.78 5.33
C VAL A 103 4.20 5.92 4.38
N VAL A 104 4.63 7.14 4.69
CA VAL A 104 4.39 8.31 3.82
C VAL A 104 5.61 8.51 2.92
N PHE A 105 5.49 8.11 1.65
CA PHE A 105 6.66 7.95 0.78
C PHE A 105 7.09 9.23 0.07
N THR A 106 6.24 10.25 -0.02
CA THR A 106 6.61 11.51 -0.70
C THR A 106 6.32 12.75 0.15
N PRO A 107 7.12 13.83 0.03
CA PRO A 107 6.82 15.11 0.68
C PRO A 107 5.45 15.68 0.28
N ASN A 108 5.03 15.44 -0.96
CA ASN A 108 3.70 15.80 -1.45
C ASN A 108 2.61 14.98 -0.74
N ALA A 109 2.87 13.71 -0.45
CA ALA A 109 1.95 12.88 0.29
C ALA A 109 1.74 13.38 1.72
N ARG A 110 2.84 13.70 2.40
CA ARG A 110 2.82 14.29 3.74
C ARG A 110 2.06 15.62 3.77
N LYS A 111 2.35 16.55 2.86
CA LYS A 111 1.70 17.88 2.83
C LYS A 111 0.18 17.78 2.68
N ARG A 112 -0.31 16.85 1.85
CA ARG A 112 -1.75 16.67 1.60
C ARG A 112 -2.45 15.97 2.77
N LEU A 113 -1.84 14.94 3.35
CA LEU A 113 -2.35 14.31 4.57
C LEU A 113 -2.50 15.32 5.72
N LEU A 114 -1.54 16.24 5.88
CA LEU A 114 -1.62 17.31 6.87
C LEU A 114 -2.68 18.37 6.55
N ALA A 115 -2.96 18.65 5.28
CA ALA A 115 -3.98 19.61 4.88
C ALA A 115 -5.41 19.09 5.13
N ASP A 116 -5.61 17.78 5.04
CA ASP A 116 -6.87 17.11 5.39
C ASP A 116 -7.08 16.99 6.92
N ALA A 117 -6.01 17.17 7.68
CA ALA A 117 -5.96 17.08 9.14
C ALA A 117 -5.70 18.46 9.77
N PRO A 118 -6.67 19.41 9.77
CA PRO A 118 -6.47 20.61 10.54
C PRO A 118 -6.32 20.20 12.01
N ALA A 119 -5.23 20.69 12.61
CA ALA A 119 -4.94 20.54 14.03
C ALA A 119 -6.09 21.09 14.90
#